data_AF-A0A961RSA8-F1
#
_entry.id   AF-A0A961RSA8-F1
#
_cell.length_a   1.000
_cell.length_b   1.000
_cell.length_c   1.000
_cell.angle_alpha   90.00
_cell.angle_beta   90.00
_cell.angle_gamma   90.00
#
_symmetry.space_group_name_H-M   'P 1'
#
loop_
_entity.id
_entity.type
_entity.pdbx_description
1 polymer ?
#
loop_
_entity_poly.entity_id
_entity_poly.type
_entity_poly.pdbx_seq_one_letter_code
_entity_poly.pdbx_strand_id
1 'polypeptide(L)'
;MLRMLRDLTRIAGAKVRDKSEEAFSVELLDLKIREAEQNLGGAKRTMAALLMRLRAEERSAGRIAGEIADLEERACEAIARGRDDLALQGAEAIAELEDEQALRSNTVASLKTRIEQIRLSIEKANRRLVSLRQGAVAAKAAVAERQAQGRIQRSLKGTTSLREAEDLVARITSQSDPFEEAGVLDEIDAQLDKSSVRDRLAEAGCGTPLKTRPSDVLERIAAKAADKSQTGPQAKPAA
;
A
#
# COMPACT_ATOMS: atom_id res chain seq x y z
N MET A 1 -41.21 -18.70 5.13
CA MET A 1 -39.89 -19.38 5.18
C MET A 1 -39.10 -19.31 3.87
N LEU A 2 -39.71 -19.45 2.67
CA LEU A 2 -39.00 -19.49 1.38
C LEU A 2 -38.29 -18.18 0.95
N ARG A 3 -38.70 -16.99 1.44
CA ARG A 3 -37.99 -15.72 1.17
C ARG A 3 -36.65 -15.64 1.90
N MET A 4 -36.62 -15.94 3.20
CA MET A 4 -35.40 -15.91 4.02
C MET A 4 -34.31 -16.87 3.52
N LEU A 5 -34.71 -18.06 3.04
CA LEU A 5 -33.76 -19.05 2.52
C LEU A 5 -33.18 -18.63 1.17
N ARG A 6 -33.96 -17.90 0.35
CA ARG A 6 -33.53 -17.30 -0.91
C ARG A 6 -32.62 -16.08 -0.70
N ASP A 7 -32.87 -15.30 0.34
CA ASP A 7 -32.04 -14.17 0.70
C ASP A 7 -30.69 -14.63 1.29
N LEU A 8 -30.69 -15.70 2.11
CA LEU A 8 -29.46 -16.31 2.63
C LEU A 8 -28.56 -16.89 1.54
N THR A 9 -29.12 -17.57 0.53
CA THR A 9 -28.32 -18.10 -0.59
C THR A 9 -27.78 -16.98 -1.49
N ARG A 10 -28.53 -15.89 -1.67
CA ARG A 10 -28.04 -14.69 -2.37
C ARG A 10 -26.91 -13.99 -1.62
N ILE A 11 -27.05 -13.83 -0.31
CA ILE A 11 -26.03 -13.21 0.57
C ILE A 11 -24.77 -14.08 0.67
N ALA A 12 -24.93 -15.41 0.73
CA ALA A 12 -23.81 -16.35 0.73
C ALA A 12 -23.09 -16.36 -0.64
N GLY A 13 -23.84 -16.35 -1.74
CA GLY A 13 -23.30 -16.31 -3.10
C GLY A 13 -22.56 -15.00 -3.43
N ALA A 14 -23.09 -13.85 -2.98
CA ALA A 14 -22.41 -12.55 -3.11
C ALA A 14 -21.07 -12.53 -2.36
N LYS A 15 -21.02 -13.07 -1.13
CA LYS A 15 -19.79 -13.11 -0.31
C LYS A 15 -18.72 -14.06 -0.83
N VAL A 16 -19.08 -15.14 -1.51
CA VAL A 16 -18.11 -16.03 -2.16
C VAL A 16 -17.56 -15.38 -3.41
N ARG A 17 -18.41 -14.67 -4.17
CA ARG A 17 -18.02 -13.92 -5.37
C ARG A 17 -17.07 -12.76 -5.06
N ASP A 18 -17.37 -11.95 -4.04
CA ASP A 18 -16.52 -10.82 -3.63
C ASP A 18 -15.10 -11.28 -3.23
N LYS A 19 -14.99 -12.39 -2.49
CA LYS A 19 -13.69 -12.93 -2.07
C LYS A 19 -12.87 -13.47 -3.23
N SER A 20 -13.52 -14.12 -4.20
CA SER A 20 -12.84 -14.54 -5.42
C SER A 20 -12.37 -13.32 -6.22
N GLU A 21 -13.22 -12.32 -6.41
CA GLU A 21 -12.89 -11.12 -7.18
C GLU A 21 -11.74 -10.31 -6.55
N GLU A 22 -11.72 -10.16 -5.22
CA GLU A 22 -10.62 -9.48 -4.51
C GLU A 22 -9.28 -10.25 -4.62
N ALA A 23 -9.29 -11.58 -4.44
CA ALA A 23 -8.08 -12.40 -4.56
C ALA A 23 -7.55 -12.40 -6.00
N PHE A 24 -8.44 -12.54 -6.99
CA PHE A 24 -8.10 -12.44 -8.41
C PHE A 24 -7.53 -11.07 -8.77
N SER A 25 -8.01 -9.99 -8.14
CA SER A 25 -7.51 -8.63 -8.37
C SER A 25 -6.06 -8.44 -7.90
N VAL A 26 -5.69 -9.04 -6.76
CA VAL A 26 -4.32 -8.99 -6.23
C VAL A 26 -3.35 -9.81 -7.10
N GLU A 27 -3.76 -11.01 -7.51
CA GLU A 27 -2.95 -11.85 -8.40
C GLU A 27 -2.77 -11.21 -9.78
N LEU A 28 -3.83 -10.60 -10.32
CA LEU A 28 -3.76 -9.85 -11.57
C LEU A 28 -2.81 -8.65 -11.46
N LEU A 29 -2.82 -7.94 -10.33
CA LEU A 29 -1.90 -6.83 -10.09
C LEU A 29 -0.43 -7.30 -10.07
N ASP A 30 -0.14 -8.42 -9.41
CA ASP A 30 1.20 -9.02 -9.41
C ASP A 30 1.65 -9.44 -10.80
N LEU A 31 0.74 -10.05 -11.59
CA LEU A 31 1.01 -10.39 -12.98
C LEU A 31 1.36 -9.13 -13.79
N LYS A 32 0.57 -8.06 -13.67
CA LYS A 32 0.82 -6.80 -14.37
C LYS A 32 2.11 -6.11 -13.96
N ILE A 33 2.51 -6.22 -12.69
CA ILE A 33 3.82 -5.75 -12.22
C ILE A 33 4.95 -6.53 -12.90
N ARG A 34 4.86 -7.87 -12.95
CA ARG A 34 5.88 -8.72 -13.61
C ARG A 34 5.97 -8.46 -15.11
N GLU A 35 4.83 -8.32 -15.80
CA GLU A 35 4.80 -7.94 -17.23
C GLU A 35 5.48 -6.58 -17.45
N ALA A 36 5.20 -5.59 -16.62
CA ALA A 36 5.82 -4.27 -16.70
C ALA A 36 7.34 -4.33 -16.46
N GLU A 37 7.80 -5.15 -15.52
CA GLU A 37 9.23 -5.41 -15.27
C GLU A 37 9.93 -6.03 -16.48
N GLN A 38 9.32 -7.04 -17.09
CA GLN A 38 9.85 -7.69 -18.28
C GLN A 38 9.96 -6.72 -19.45
N ASN A 39 8.92 -5.92 -19.69
CA ASN A 39 8.90 -4.91 -20.74
C ASN A 39 9.97 -3.84 -20.52
N LEU A 40 10.13 -3.39 -19.28
CA LEU A 40 11.19 -2.46 -18.89
C LEU A 40 12.59 -3.07 -19.09
N GLY A 41 12.77 -4.35 -18.76
CA GLY A 41 14.01 -5.09 -19.03
C GLY A 41 14.30 -5.21 -20.53
N GLY A 42 13.26 -5.42 -21.35
CA GLY A 42 13.34 -5.35 -22.82
C GLY A 42 13.82 -3.98 -23.31
N ALA A 43 13.19 -2.90 -22.85
CA ALA A 43 13.55 -1.53 -23.22
C ALA A 43 15.02 -1.19 -22.85
N LYS A 44 15.49 -1.62 -21.67
CA LYS A 44 16.89 -1.45 -21.25
C LYS A 44 17.87 -2.18 -22.18
N ARG A 45 17.54 -3.39 -22.62
CA ARG A 45 18.36 -4.14 -23.60
C ARG A 45 18.41 -3.44 -24.96
N THR A 46 17.28 -2.94 -25.45
CA THR A 46 17.23 -2.14 -26.68
C THR A 46 18.07 -0.88 -26.57
N MET A 47 17.99 -0.15 -25.44
CA MET A 47 18.83 1.02 -25.18
C MET A 47 20.32 0.66 -25.18
N ALA A 48 20.71 -0.46 -24.56
CA ALA A 48 22.08 -0.93 -24.56
C ALA A 48 22.59 -1.25 -25.98
N ALA A 49 21.77 -1.90 -26.81
CA ALA A 49 22.11 -2.17 -28.21
C ALA A 49 22.30 -0.88 -29.01
N LEU A 50 21.46 0.13 -28.80
CA LEU A 50 21.61 1.45 -29.43
C LEU A 50 22.87 2.17 -28.95
N LEU A 51 23.22 2.08 -27.67
CA LEU A 51 24.45 2.67 -27.13
C LEU A 51 25.70 2.00 -27.72
N MET A 52 25.68 0.67 -27.89
CA MET A 52 26.77 -0.05 -28.56
C MET A 52 26.93 0.41 -30.01
N ARG A 53 25.81 0.57 -30.73
CA ARG A 53 25.82 1.09 -32.10
C ARG A 53 26.34 2.52 -32.17
N LEU A 54 25.88 3.40 -31.27
CA LEU A 54 26.36 4.77 -31.15
C LEU A 54 27.89 4.80 -31.00
N ARG A 55 28.44 4.01 -30.07
CA ARG A 55 29.89 3.94 -29.86
C ARG A 55 30.64 3.43 -31.09
N ALA A 56 30.05 2.51 -31.86
CA ALA A 56 30.65 2.03 -33.10
C ALA A 56 30.69 3.12 -34.17
N GLU A 57 29.60 3.88 -34.33
CA GLU A 57 29.55 5.01 -35.27
C GLU A 57 30.50 6.13 -34.86
N GLU A 58 30.59 6.46 -33.56
CA GLU A 58 31.54 7.47 -33.06
C GLU A 58 33.00 7.07 -33.31
N ARG A 59 33.35 5.79 -33.11
CA ARG A 59 34.68 5.28 -33.48
C ARG A 59 34.93 5.37 -34.98
N SER A 60 33.91 5.08 -35.80
CA SER A 60 34.06 5.16 -37.24
C SER A 60 34.22 6.59 -37.74
N ALA A 61 33.44 7.53 -37.20
CA ALA A 61 33.58 8.95 -37.48
C ALA A 61 34.96 9.47 -37.04
N GLY A 62 35.47 9.03 -35.89
CA GLY A 62 36.81 9.39 -35.43
C GLY A 62 37.93 8.86 -36.34
N ARG A 63 37.78 7.65 -36.90
CA ARG A 63 38.74 7.11 -37.87
C ARG A 63 38.77 7.93 -39.15
N ILE A 64 37.60 8.24 -39.72
CA ILE A 64 37.48 9.06 -40.93
C ILE A 64 38.08 10.45 -40.70
N ALA A 65 37.81 11.07 -39.54
CA ALA A 65 38.42 12.36 -39.19
C ALA A 65 39.96 12.28 -39.15
N GLY A 66 40.51 11.17 -38.67
CA GLY A 66 41.96 10.95 -38.69
C GLY A 66 42.52 10.72 -40.11
N GLU A 67 41.79 9.99 -40.96
CA GLU A 67 42.15 9.78 -42.36
C GLU A 67 42.12 11.08 -43.18
N ILE A 68 41.11 11.92 -42.96
CA ILE A 68 41.03 13.28 -43.53
C ILE A 68 42.26 14.09 -43.14
N ALA A 69 42.59 14.16 -41.84
CA ALA A 69 43.73 14.94 -41.37
C ALA A 69 45.08 14.47 -41.95
N ASP A 70 45.29 13.15 -42.08
CA ASP A 70 46.50 12.58 -42.71
C ASP A 70 46.56 12.92 -44.21
N LEU A 71 45.42 12.86 -44.93
CA LEU A 71 45.35 13.24 -46.33
C LEU A 71 45.55 14.74 -46.54
N GLU A 72 45.02 15.59 -45.65
CA GLU A 72 45.24 17.05 -45.68
C GLU A 72 46.72 17.39 -45.55
N GLU A 73 47.43 16.80 -44.59
CA GLU A 73 48.88 17.01 -44.41
C GLU A 73 49.66 16.61 -45.67
N ARG A 74 49.35 15.44 -46.25
CA ARG A 74 50.01 14.94 -47.47
C ARG A 74 49.67 15.75 -48.71
N ALA A 75 48.43 16.23 -48.84
CA ALA A 75 48.01 17.10 -49.93
C ALA A 75 48.74 18.45 -49.85
N CYS A 76 48.88 19.02 -48.65
CA CYS A 76 49.69 20.22 -48.43
C CYS A 76 51.17 20.00 -48.82
N GLU A 77 51.76 18.86 -48.47
CA GLU A 77 53.12 18.53 -48.91
C GLU A 77 53.24 18.40 -50.44
N ALA A 78 52.23 17.81 -51.10
CA ALA A 78 52.21 17.68 -52.55
C ALA A 78 52.18 19.05 -53.24
N ILE A 79 51.35 19.97 -52.75
CA ILE A 79 51.29 21.37 -53.21
C ILE A 79 52.65 22.06 -53.01
N ALA A 80 53.26 21.92 -51.83
CA ALA A 80 54.56 22.53 -51.53
C ALA A 80 55.69 22.02 -52.45
N ARG A 81 55.56 20.79 -52.97
CA ARG A 81 56.49 20.18 -53.93
C ARG A 81 56.10 20.40 -55.40
N GLY A 82 55.06 21.19 -55.68
CA GLY A 82 54.56 21.47 -57.03
C GLY A 82 53.97 20.25 -57.75
N ARG A 83 53.48 19.25 -56.99
CA ARG A 83 52.80 18.07 -57.53
C ARG A 83 51.28 18.26 -57.44
N ASP A 84 50.78 19.16 -58.29
CA ASP A 84 49.37 19.57 -58.31
C ASP A 84 48.43 18.40 -58.67
N ASP A 85 48.93 17.42 -59.45
CA ASP A 85 48.21 16.19 -59.79
C ASP A 85 47.89 15.33 -58.57
N LEU A 86 48.86 15.15 -57.67
CA LEU A 86 48.68 14.42 -56.41
C LEU A 86 47.87 15.22 -55.40
N ALA A 87 48.02 16.54 -55.38
CA ALA A 87 47.21 17.41 -54.55
C ALA A 87 45.73 17.34 -54.92
N LEU A 88 45.41 17.34 -56.23
CA LEU A 88 44.05 17.20 -56.73
C LEU A 88 43.43 15.86 -56.33
N GLN A 89 44.16 14.76 -56.50
CA GLN A 89 43.71 13.43 -56.05
C GLN A 89 43.47 13.36 -54.54
N GLY A 90 44.33 14.02 -53.76
CA GLY A 90 44.15 14.14 -52.31
C GLY A 90 42.88 14.91 -51.95
N ALA A 91 42.61 16.03 -52.63
CA ALA A 91 41.41 16.82 -52.44
C ALA A 91 40.12 16.07 -52.82
N GLU A 92 40.14 15.30 -53.91
CA GLU A 92 39.03 14.44 -54.31
C GLU A 92 38.74 13.37 -53.24
N ALA A 93 39.78 12.69 -52.73
CA ALA A 93 39.62 11.70 -51.67
C ALA A 93 39.13 12.32 -50.34
N ILE A 94 39.59 13.52 -49.98
CA ILE A 94 39.12 14.25 -48.81
C ILE A 94 37.62 14.57 -48.95
N ALA A 95 37.19 15.06 -50.11
CA ALA A 95 35.78 15.40 -50.35
C ALA A 95 34.86 14.17 -50.17
N GLU A 96 35.26 13.00 -50.68
CA GLU A 96 34.51 11.75 -50.48
C GLU A 96 34.41 11.36 -48.99
N LEU A 97 35.50 11.52 -48.23
CA LEU A 97 35.54 11.22 -46.80
C LEU A 97 34.72 12.24 -45.97
N GLU A 98 34.71 13.52 -46.36
CA GLU A 98 33.88 14.55 -45.72
C GLU A 98 32.38 14.27 -45.90
N ASP A 99 31.97 13.86 -47.10
CA ASP A 99 30.60 13.44 -47.37
C ASP A 99 30.20 12.24 -46.49
N GLU A 100 31.08 11.24 -46.36
CA GLU A 100 30.86 10.11 -45.45
C GLU A 100 30.81 10.55 -43.99
N GLN A 101 31.69 11.45 -43.56
CA GLN A 101 31.74 12.00 -42.21
C GLN A 101 30.45 12.74 -41.86
N ALA A 102 29.90 13.52 -42.80
CA ALA A 102 28.63 14.21 -42.64
C ALA A 102 27.47 13.22 -42.43
N LEU A 103 27.40 12.17 -43.26
CA LEU A 103 26.39 11.12 -43.12
C LEU A 103 26.47 10.39 -41.77
N ARG A 104 27.68 10.07 -41.32
CA ARG A 104 27.89 9.42 -40.02
C ARG A 104 27.56 10.35 -38.86
N SER A 105 27.92 11.63 -38.94
CA SER A 105 27.60 12.63 -37.92
C SER A 105 26.08 12.79 -37.75
N ASN A 106 25.33 12.80 -38.86
CA ASN A 106 23.87 12.79 -38.84
C ASN A 106 23.32 11.52 -38.17
N THR A 107 23.91 10.37 -38.46
CA THR A 107 23.52 9.09 -37.84
C THR A 107 23.79 9.09 -36.33
N VAL A 108 24.95 9.59 -35.89
CA VAL A 108 25.30 9.75 -34.47
C VAL A 108 24.31 10.67 -33.75
N ALA A 109 23.96 11.82 -34.33
CA ALA A 109 23.00 12.75 -33.76
C ALA A 109 21.60 12.13 -33.60
N SER A 110 21.14 11.39 -34.62
CA SER A 110 19.87 10.67 -34.59
C SER A 110 19.85 9.57 -33.50
N LEU A 111 20.92 8.79 -33.39
CA LEU A 111 21.06 7.76 -32.35
C LEU A 111 21.07 8.36 -30.95
N LYS A 112 21.79 9.46 -30.71
CA LYS A 112 21.80 10.18 -29.42
C LYS A 112 20.40 10.62 -29.02
N THR A 113 19.68 11.23 -29.96
CA THR A 113 18.29 11.67 -29.74
C THR A 113 17.39 10.50 -29.36
N ARG A 114 17.50 9.37 -30.08
CA ARG A 114 16.68 8.19 -29.83
C ARG A 114 17.01 7.54 -28.48
N ILE A 115 18.29 7.49 -28.10
CA ILE A 115 18.74 6.96 -26.81
C ILE A 115 18.15 7.79 -25.67
N GLU A 116 18.21 9.11 -25.75
CA GLU A 116 17.66 9.99 -24.71
C GLU A 116 16.13 9.85 -24.58
N GLN A 117 15.41 9.74 -25.71
CA GLN A 117 13.97 9.47 -25.68
C GLN A 117 13.64 8.15 -24.96
N ILE A 118 14.39 7.08 -25.24
CA ILE A 118 14.19 5.77 -24.60
C ILE A 118 14.55 5.84 -23.12
N ARG A 119 15.65 6.52 -22.76
CA ARG A 119 16.07 6.72 -21.38
C ARG A 119 14.98 7.40 -20.55
N LEU A 120 14.44 8.53 -21.04
CA LEU A 120 13.36 9.25 -20.36
C LEU A 120 12.09 8.39 -20.20
N SER A 121 11.75 7.60 -21.23
CA SER A 121 10.65 6.64 -21.17
C SER A 121 10.88 5.55 -20.11
N ILE A 122 12.09 4.99 -20.04
CA ILE A 122 12.51 4.01 -19.03
C ILE A 122 12.43 4.61 -17.62
N GLU A 123 12.90 5.84 -17.41
CA GLU A 123 12.85 6.52 -16.11
C GLU A 123 11.40 6.72 -15.66
N LYS A 124 10.52 7.19 -16.56
CA LYS A 124 9.09 7.35 -16.28
C LYS A 124 8.41 6.02 -15.97
N ALA A 125 8.73 4.96 -16.73
CA ALA A 125 8.20 3.62 -16.50
C ALA A 125 8.69 3.04 -15.16
N ASN A 126 9.97 3.22 -14.80
CA ASN A 126 10.51 2.82 -13.50
C ASN A 126 9.78 3.48 -12.33
N ARG A 127 9.57 4.81 -12.37
CA ARG A 127 8.85 5.52 -11.30
C ARG A 127 7.42 4.98 -11.12
N ARG A 128 6.72 4.75 -12.23
CA ARG A 128 5.38 4.14 -12.22
C ARG A 128 5.39 2.72 -11.65
N LEU A 129 6.39 1.91 -12.01
CA LEU A 129 6.55 0.55 -11.49
C LEU A 129 6.77 0.54 -9.98
N VAL A 130 7.62 1.44 -9.46
CA VAL A 130 7.85 1.58 -8.01
C VAL A 130 6.56 1.96 -7.29
N SER A 131 5.82 2.94 -7.81
CA SER A 131 4.52 3.32 -7.25
C SER A 131 3.52 2.17 -7.29
N LEU A 132 3.47 1.40 -8.39
CA LEU A 132 2.59 0.24 -8.52
C LEU A 132 2.92 -0.87 -7.52
N ARG A 133 4.21 -1.16 -7.31
CA ARG A 133 4.68 -2.12 -6.30
C ARG A 133 4.27 -1.69 -4.88
N GLN A 134 4.44 -0.41 -4.55
CA GLN A 134 4.01 0.13 -3.25
C GLN A 134 2.49 0.04 -3.09
N GLY A 135 1.73 0.40 -4.12
CA GLY A 135 0.28 0.25 -4.16
C GLY A 135 -0.17 -1.20 -3.99
N ALA A 136 0.54 -2.15 -4.59
CA ALA A 136 0.26 -3.58 -4.44
C ALA A 136 0.49 -4.08 -3.00
N VAL A 137 1.55 -3.63 -2.33
CA VAL A 137 1.78 -3.94 -0.90
C VAL A 137 0.64 -3.41 -0.04
N ALA A 138 0.21 -2.16 -0.26
CA ALA A 138 -0.90 -1.56 0.46
C ALA A 138 -2.23 -2.30 0.20
N ALA A 139 -2.51 -2.66 -1.07
CA ALA A 139 -3.70 -3.43 -1.44
C ALA A 139 -3.72 -4.81 -0.76
N LYS A 140 -2.59 -5.52 -0.75
CA LYS A 140 -2.44 -6.81 -0.05
C LYS A 140 -2.67 -6.69 1.45
N ALA A 141 -2.11 -5.65 2.08
CA ALA A 141 -2.32 -5.38 3.50
C ALA A 141 -3.80 -5.12 3.81
N ALA A 142 -4.48 -4.31 2.99
CA ALA A 142 -5.91 -4.02 3.15
C ALA A 142 -6.78 -5.27 3.00
N VAL A 143 -6.49 -6.13 2.01
CA VAL A 143 -7.19 -7.41 1.84
C VAL A 143 -6.95 -8.32 3.04
N ALA A 144 -5.72 -8.43 3.54
CA ALA A 144 -5.39 -9.23 4.71
C ALA A 144 -6.10 -8.72 5.99
N GLU A 145 -6.16 -7.40 6.18
CA GLU A 145 -6.87 -6.77 7.29
C GLU A 145 -8.38 -7.09 7.24
N ARG A 146 -9.03 -6.91 6.09
CA ARG A 146 -10.45 -7.26 5.91
C ARG A 146 -10.71 -8.74 6.17
N GLN A 147 -9.82 -9.62 5.72
CA GLN A 147 -9.92 -11.05 5.99
C GLN A 147 -9.80 -11.35 7.50
N ALA A 148 -8.87 -10.70 8.20
CA ALA A 148 -8.69 -10.84 9.64
C ALA A 148 -9.92 -10.32 10.41
N GLN A 149 -10.41 -9.12 10.09
CA GLN A 149 -11.64 -8.57 10.65
C GLN A 149 -12.84 -9.50 10.41
N GLY A 150 -12.97 -10.06 9.20
CA GLY A 150 -14.01 -11.03 8.87
C GLY A 150 -13.88 -12.36 9.63
N ARG A 151 -12.66 -12.79 10.01
CA ARG A 151 -12.46 -13.95 10.91
C ARG A 151 -12.86 -13.62 12.33
N ILE A 152 -12.47 -12.46 12.85
CA ILE A 152 -12.83 -11.98 14.19
C ILE A 152 -14.35 -11.82 14.33
N GLN A 153 -15.01 -11.21 13.34
CA GLN A 153 -16.47 -11.10 13.33
C GLN A 153 -17.15 -12.48 13.28
N ARG A 154 -16.57 -13.46 12.58
CA ARG A 154 -17.08 -14.84 12.57
C ARG A 154 -16.87 -15.53 13.91
N SER A 155 -15.73 -15.36 14.59
CA SER A 155 -15.50 -15.94 15.91
C SER A 155 -16.39 -15.29 16.98
N LEU A 156 -16.62 -13.99 16.91
CA LEU A 156 -17.57 -13.26 17.78
C LEU A 156 -19.04 -13.59 17.49
N LYS A 157 -19.36 -14.03 16.26
CA LYS A 157 -20.66 -14.66 15.95
C LYS A 157 -20.70 -16.15 16.34
N GLY A 158 -19.57 -16.80 16.57
CA GLY A 158 -19.50 -18.13 17.17
C GLY A 158 -19.74 -18.08 18.68
N THR A 159 -19.40 -16.98 19.36
CA THR A 159 -19.72 -16.79 20.78
C THR A 159 -21.21 -16.55 21.05
N THR A 160 -22.06 -16.37 20.04
CA THR A 160 -23.52 -16.38 20.27
C THR A 160 -24.04 -17.78 20.53
N SER A 161 -23.42 -18.86 20.04
CA SER A 161 -23.80 -20.23 20.45
C SER A 161 -23.34 -20.54 21.87
N LEU A 162 -22.25 -19.92 22.33
CA LEU A 162 -21.82 -19.97 23.74
C LEU A 162 -22.82 -19.23 24.63
N ARG A 163 -23.24 -18.02 24.23
CA ARG A 163 -24.26 -17.25 24.93
C ARG A 163 -25.65 -17.92 24.91
N GLU A 164 -26.03 -18.51 23.79
CA GLU A 164 -27.26 -19.32 23.67
C GLU A 164 -27.16 -20.60 24.52
N ALA A 165 -25.99 -21.23 24.62
CA ALA A 165 -25.75 -22.36 25.53
C ALA A 165 -25.76 -21.92 27.00
N GLU A 166 -25.21 -20.76 27.34
CA GLU A 166 -25.27 -20.15 28.68
C GLU A 166 -26.71 -19.81 29.06
N ASP A 167 -27.49 -19.24 28.14
CA ASP A 167 -28.93 -18.97 28.33
C ASP A 167 -29.74 -20.26 28.45
N LEU A 168 -29.37 -21.32 27.72
CA LEU A 168 -29.99 -22.65 27.82
C LEU A 168 -29.66 -23.34 29.15
N VAL A 169 -28.40 -23.26 29.60
CA VAL A 169 -27.95 -23.76 30.91
C VAL A 169 -28.70 -23.02 32.02
N ALA A 170 -28.77 -21.68 31.97
CA ALA A 170 -29.52 -20.87 32.94
C ALA A 170 -31.02 -21.23 32.98
N ARG A 171 -31.63 -21.58 31.83
CA ARG A 171 -33.00 -22.10 31.78
C ARG A 171 -33.14 -23.48 32.40
N ILE A 172 -32.19 -24.39 32.19
CA ILE A 172 -32.23 -25.76 32.73
C ILE A 172 -32.00 -25.76 34.24
N THR A 173 -31.06 -24.94 34.75
CA THR A 173 -30.84 -24.79 36.21
C THR A 173 -31.93 -24.00 36.93
N SER A 174 -32.71 -23.17 36.23
CA SER A 174 -33.91 -22.54 36.81
C SER A 174 -35.16 -23.42 36.72
N GLN A 175 -35.08 -24.60 36.08
CA GLN A 175 -36.22 -25.48 35.83
C GLN A 175 -36.07 -26.90 36.41
N SER A 176 -35.03 -27.17 37.22
CA SER A 176 -34.81 -28.41 37.97
C SER A 176 -34.39 -28.03 39.40
N ASP A 177 -35.01 -28.42 40.53
CA ASP A 177 -35.92 -29.54 40.84
C ASP A 177 -36.85 -29.16 42.03
N PRO A 178 -38.16 -29.45 41.97
CA PRO A 178 -39.06 -29.44 43.13
C PRO A 178 -39.07 -30.82 43.81
N PHE A 179 -38.18 -31.07 44.79
CA PHE A 179 -38.37 -32.05 45.88
C PHE A 179 -37.16 -32.02 46.86
N GLU A 180 -37.24 -31.20 47.92
CA GLU A 180 -36.68 -31.53 49.25
C GLU A 180 -37.61 -30.92 50.31
N GLU A 181 -38.79 -31.52 50.44
CA GLU A 181 -39.77 -31.30 51.50
C GLU A 181 -39.54 -32.28 52.68
N ALA A 182 -38.27 -32.61 52.99
CA ALA A 182 -37.91 -33.65 53.95
C ALA A 182 -36.79 -33.26 54.93
N GLY A 183 -36.69 -31.99 55.32
CA GLY A 183 -35.66 -31.49 56.24
C GLY A 183 -36.15 -30.47 57.28
N VAL A 184 -37.41 -30.58 57.73
CA VAL A 184 -38.05 -29.61 58.65
C VAL A 184 -37.64 -29.77 60.13
N LEU A 185 -36.74 -30.68 60.53
CA LEU A 185 -36.67 -31.06 61.96
C LEU A 185 -35.34 -30.93 62.73
N ASP A 186 -34.20 -30.57 62.13
CA ASP A 186 -32.91 -30.68 62.87
C ASP A 186 -32.16 -29.38 63.21
N GLU A 187 -32.61 -28.19 62.80
CA GLU A 187 -31.91 -26.93 63.16
C GLU A 187 -32.76 -25.89 63.90
N ILE A 188 -33.96 -26.29 64.36
CA ILE A 188 -34.78 -25.50 65.28
C ILE A 188 -34.24 -25.50 66.73
N ASP A 189 -33.34 -26.43 67.10
CA ASP A 189 -32.99 -26.64 68.52
C ASP A 189 -31.54 -26.37 68.93
N ALA A 190 -30.74 -25.71 68.10
CA ALA A 190 -29.42 -25.20 68.51
C ALA A 190 -29.42 -23.68 68.74
N GLN A 191 -30.27 -23.28 69.68
CA GLN A 191 -29.89 -22.38 70.78
C GLN A 191 -29.35 -20.99 70.39
N LEU A 192 -30.23 -19.98 70.34
CA LEU A 192 -30.44 -19.06 71.48
C LEU A 192 -29.16 -18.37 71.97
N ASP A 193 -28.90 -17.15 71.50
CA ASP A 193 -29.01 -16.01 72.42
C ASP A 193 -29.27 -14.65 71.73
N LYS A 194 -30.52 -14.24 71.90
CA LYS A 194 -31.12 -12.93 72.11
C LYS A 194 -30.41 -11.63 71.65
N SER A 195 -31.29 -10.85 71.02
CA SER A 195 -31.34 -9.39 70.92
C SER A 195 -30.51 -8.81 69.76
N SER A 196 -31.03 -7.93 68.93
CA SER A 196 -32.16 -7.03 69.10
C SER A 196 -32.65 -6.56 67.73
N VAL A 197 -33.96 -6.39 67.61
CA VAL A 197 -34.59 -5.18 67.08
C VAL A 197 -33.91 -4.62 65.83
N ARG A 198 -34.43 -4.71 64.62
CA ARG A 198 -35.74 -5.08 64.06
C ARG A 198 -35.54 -4.55 62.65
N ASP A 199 -35.96 -5.25 61.61
CA ASP A 199 -37.29 -5.03 60.99
C ASP A 199 -37.88 -3.60 61.04
N ARG A 200 -37.05 -2.55 61.09
CA ARG A 200 -37.38 -1.13 61.31
C ARG A 200 -36.47 -0.19 60.53
N LEU A 201 -35.35 -0.66 59.99
CA LEU A 201 -34.58 0.09 58.99
C LEU A 201 -34.83 -0.41 57.55
N ALA A 202 -35.72 -1.40 57.39
CA ALA A 202 -36.33 -1.79 56.12
C ALA A 202 -37.45 -0.82 55.65
N GLU A 203 -37.88 0.13 56.48
CA GLU A 203 -38.85 1.18 56.12
C GLU A 203 -38.21 2.56 55.85
N ALA A 204 -36.89 2.71 56.04
CA ALA A 204 -36.20 4.00 55.95
C ALA A 204 -35.27 4.17 54.73
N GLY A 205 -35.39 3.29 53.71
CA GLY A 205 -34.81 3.56 52.38
C GLY A 205 -33.28 3.72 52.35
N CYS A 206 -32.55 2.85 53.04
CA CYS A 206 -31.08 2.86 53.04
C CYS A 206 -30.46 1.89 52.01
N GLY A 207 -30.04 2.47 50.87
CA GLY A 207 -28.85 2.06 50.08
C GLY A 207 -29.05 1.08 48.91
N THR A 208 -28.23 1.03 47.85
CA THR A 208 -27.30 1.96 47.15
C THR A 208 -27.20 1.50 45.66
N PRO A 209 -26.35 2.09 44.81
CA PRO A 209 -26.68 2.76 43.55
C PRO A 209 -26.74 1.85 42.30
N LEU A 210 -27.63 2.15 41.34
CA LEU A 210 -27.57 1.52 40.01
C LEU A 210 -27.68 2.54 38.89
N LYS A 211 -26.48 2.87 38.37
CA LYS A 211 -26.15 3.34 37.01
C LYS A 211 -26.02 4.85 36.84
N THR A 212 -24.75 5.26 36.78
CA THR A 212 -24.25 6.42 36.04
C THR A 212 -24.88 6.43 34.65
N ARG A 213 -25.63 7.50 34.36
CA ARG A 213 -26.26 7.67 33.06
C ARG A 213 -25.28 8.38 32.11
N PRO A 214 -25.32 8.10 30.80
CA PRO A 214 -24.48 8.73 29.79
C PRO A 214 -24.55 10.27 29.73
N SER A 215 -25.53 10.89 30.39
CA SER A 215 -25.63 12.34 30.61
C SER A 215 -24.47 12.91 31.43
N ASP A 216 -23.96 12.15 32.40
CA ASP A 216 -23.00 12.67 33.39
C ASP A 216 -21.55 12.67 32.83
N VAL A 217 -21.32 11.94 31.73
CA VAL A 217 -20.05 11.95 30.99
C VAL A 217 -19.98 13.15 30.02
N LEU A 218 -21.13 13.59 29.51
CA LEU A 218 -21.22 14.74 28.60
C LEU A 218 -20.98 16.06 29.35
N GLU A 219 -21.53 16.22 30.55
CA GLU A 219 -21.28 17.40 31.40
C GLU A 219 -19.81 17.50 31.85
N ARG A 220 -19.14 16.36 32.08
CA ARG A 220 -17.71 16.31 32.43
C ARG A 220 -16.79 16.69 31.27
N ILE A 221 -17.17 16.43 30.02
CA ILE A 221 -16.39 16.85 28.84
C ILE A 221 -16.63 18.34 28.53
N ALA A 222 -17.86 18.83 28.73
CA ALA A 222 -18.19 20.25 28.60
C ALA A 222 -17.44 21.12 29.63
N ALA A 223 -17.35 20.67 30.89
CA ALA A 223 -16.58 21.35 31.93
C ALA A 223 -15.05 21.34 31.66
N LYS A 224 -14.50 20.27 31.07
CA LYS A 224 -13.08 20.21 30.67
C LYS A 224 -12.74 21.01 29.40
N ALA A 225 -13.74 21.38 28.59
CA ALA A 225 -13.56 22.24 27.42
C ALA A 225 -13.64 23.74 27.78
N ALA A 226 -14.39 24.11 28.83
CA ALA A 226 -14.49 25.48 29.33
C ALA A 226 -13.27 25.93 30.16
N ASP A 227 -12.52 24.99 30.76
CA ASP A 227 -11.35 25.29 31.61
C ASP A 227 -10.02 25.42 30.83
N LYS A 228 -10.06 25.30 29.49
CA LYS A 228 -8.88 25.46 28.62
C LYS A 228 -8.87 26.73 27.77
N SER A 229 -9.91 27.57 27.86
CA SER A 229 -10.04 28.82 27.11
C SER A 229 -9.87 30.10 27.97
N GLN A 230 -9.48 29.97 29.25
CA GLN A 230 -9.24 31.10 30.17
C GLN A 230 -7.83 31.15 30.77
N THR A 231 -6.78 30.82 30.01
CA THR A 231 -5.41 31.12 30.44
C THR A 231 -4.52 31.63 29.32
N GLY A 232 -4.54 32.96 29.15
CA GLY A 232 -3.51 33.74 28.47
C GLY A 232 -4.03 35.12 28.09
N PRO A 233 -3.20 36.18 28.04
CA PRO A 233 -2.10 36.59 28.90
C PRO A 233 -2.40 37.96 29.57
N GLN A 234 -1.91 38.23 30.79
CA GLN A 234 -1.90 39.60 31.33
C GLN A 234 -0.47 40.06 31.60
N ALA A 235 -0.07 41.04 30.80
CA ALA A 235 1.12 41.85 30.95
C ALA A 235 0.85 43.04 31.89
N LYS A 236 1.87 43.40 32.70
CA LYS A 236 2.34 44.76 33.09
C LYS A 236 2.95 44.77 34.51
N PRO A 237 3.68 45.82 34.93
CA PRO A 237 4.60 46.70 34.21
C PRO A 237 5.92 46.93 34.99
N ALA A 238 6.79 47.75 34.39
CA ALA A 238 8.03 48.30 34.92
C ALA A 238 7.88 49.05 36.26
N ALA A 239 8.91 48.92 37.10
CA ALA A 239 9.53 49.96 37.92
C ALA A 239 11.00 49.59 38.11
#